data_AF-A0A531LJH4-F1
#
_entry.id   AF-A0A531LJH4-F1
#
_cell.length_a   1.000
_cell.length_b   1.000
_cell.length_c   1.000
_cell.angle_alpha   90.00
_cell.angle_beta   90.00
_cell.angle_gamma   90.00
#
_symmetry.space_group_name_H-M   'P 1'
#
loop_
_entity.id
_entity.type
_entity.pdbx_description
1 polymer ?
#
loop_
_entity_poly.entity_id
_entity_poly.type
_entity_poly.pdbx_seq_one_letter_code
_entity_poly.pdbx_strand_id
1 'polypeptide(L)'
;MFRLAHISDIHLGPLPDVTYRDLASKRVVGYVNWQRNRRRHMRDAVIDTIVADIKASAPDHLAVTGDLVNLALDGEIEMGKHWLETLGSPDDVSVVPGNHDAYVPGAFDKSCRSWTAWMTGDGVNT
;
A
#
# COMPACT_ATOMS: atom_id res chain seq x y z
N MET A 1 -12.78 23.93 10.03
CA MET A 1 -13.14 22.57 10.46
C MET A 1 -12.27 21.64 9.66
N PHE A 2 -11.54 20.74 10.31
CA PHE A 2 -10.61 19.82 9.64
C PHE A 2 -11.37 18.62 9.06
N ARG A 3 -11.02 18.19 7.85
CA ARG A 3 -11.62 17.09 7.10
C ARG A 3 -10.56 16.05 6.79
N LEU A 4 -10.67 14.89 7.45
CA LEU A 4 -9.80 13.75 7.22
C LEU A 4 -10.47 12.77 6.26
N ALA A 5 -9.82 12.46 5.13
CA ALA A 5 -10.16 11.31 4.31
C ALA A 5 -9.41 10.08 4.82
N HIS A 6 -10.03 8.90 4.72
CA HIS A 6 -9.47 7.66 5.22
C HIS A 6 -9.74 6.50 4.27
N ILE A 7 -8.68 5.77 3.90
CA ILE A 7 -8.74 4.57 3.06
C ILE A 7 -7.84 3.46 3.61
N SER A 8 -8.17 2.21 3.32
CA SER A 8 -7.48 1.02 3.82
C SER A 8 -7.63 -0.14 2.83
N ASP A 9 -6.85 -1.21 3.01
CA ASP A 9 -6.98 -2.49 2.32
C ASP A 9 -6.89 -2.38 0.79
N ILE A 10 -5.96 -1.53 0.34
CA ILE A 10 -5.79 -1.13 -1.06
C ILE A 10 -5.45 -2.33 -1.94
N HIS A 11 -4.52 -3.17 -1.47
CA HIS A 11 -4.03 -4.37 -2.14
C HIS A 11 -3.70 -4.12 -3.62
N LEU A 12 -2.71 -3.26 -3.85
CA LEU A 12 -2.28 -2.83 -5.17
C LEU A 12 -2.00 -4.02 -6.09
N GLY A 13 -2.43 -3.88 -7.34
CA GLY A 13 -2.20 -4.84 -8.39
C GLY A 13 -1.66 -4.17 -9.66
N PRO A 14 -1.32 -4.96 -10.68
CA PRO A 14 -1.10 -6.40 -10.63
C PRO A 14 0.14 -6.76 -9.77
N LEU A 15 0.25 -8.02 -9.33
CA LEU A 15 1.47 -8.48 -8.66
C LEU A 15 2.68 -8.30 -9.59
N PRO A 16 3.85 -7.88 -9.07
CA PRO A 16 5.09 -7.89 -9.84
C PRO A 16 5.47 -9.32 -10.22
N ASP A 17 6.39 -9.46 -11.19
CA ASP A 17 6.88 -10.78 -11.61
C ASP A 17 7.42 -11.57 -10.41
N VAL A 18 6.73 -12.66 -10.08
CA VAL A 18 7.04 -13.46 -8.90
C VAL A 18 8.03 -14.56 -9.27
N THR A 19 9.20 -14.60 -8.65
CA THR A 19 10.14 -15.71 -8.86
C THR A 19 9.81 -16.90 -7.94
N TYR A 20 10.23 -18.11 -8.32
CA TYR A 20 10.04 -19.30 -7.48
C TYR A 20 10.71 -19.19 -6.10
N ARG A 21 11.76 -18.37 -5.96
CA ARG A 21 12.43 -18.11 -4.66
C ARG A 21 11.59 -17.19 -3.77
N ASP A 22 10.78 -16.32 -4.37
CA ASP A 22 9.89 -15.42 -3.64
C ASP A 22 8.69 -16.15 -3.04
N LEU A 23 8.29 -17.26 -3.66
CA LEU A 23 7.21 -18.14 -3.23
C LEU A 23 7.66 -19.15 -2.16
N ALA A 24 8.40 -18.72 -1.14
CA ALA A 24 8.67 -19.56 0.03
C ALA A 24 7.59 -19.38 1.11
N SER A 25 7.29 -20.43 1.88
CA SER A 25 6.39 -20.37 3.05
C SER A 25 4.94 -19.95 2.70
N LYS A 26 4.30 -19.15 3.56
CA LYS A 26 2.91 -18.68 3.42
C LYS A 26 2.65 -17.86 2.14
N ARG A 27 3.70 -17.35 1.49
CA ARG A 27 3.58 -16.65 0.20
C ARG A 27 3.06 -17.54 -0.93
N VAL A 28 3.32 -18.85 -0.90
CA VAL A 28 2.73 -19.81 -1.87
C VAL A 28 1.21 -19.81 -1.76
N VAL A 29 0.71 -19.94 -0.53
CA VAL A 29 -0.73 -19.99 -0.26
C VAL A 29 -1.38 -18.66 -0.61
N GLY A 30 -0.74 -17.54 -0.26
CA GLY A 30 -1.16 -16.20 -0.65
C GLY A 30 -1.23 -16.02 -2.17
N TYR A 31 -0.19 -16.43 -2.91
CA TYR A 31 -0.13 -16.33 -4.36
C TYR A 31 -1.21 -17.18 -5.04
N VAL A 32 -1.44 -18.40 -4.56
CA VAL A 32 -2.52 -19.26 -5.08
C VAL A 32 -3.89 -18.64 -4.83
N ASN A 33 -4.12 -18.05 -3.65
CA ASN A 33 -5.37 -17.35 -3.34
C ASN A 33 -5.55 -16.09 -4.22
N TRP A 34 -4.49 -15.30 -4.41
CA TRP A 34 -4.52 -14.13 -5.30
C TRP A 34 -4.81 -14.54 -6.75
N GLN A 35 -4.13 -15.57 -7.25
CA GLN A 35 -4.30 -16.08 -8.62
C GLN A 35 -5.71 -16.61 -8.87
N ARG A 36 -6.33 -17.24 -7.86
CA ARG A 36 -7.68 -17.82 -7.97
C ARG A 36 -8.78 -16.76 -7.85
N ASN A 37 -8.63 -15.79 -6.94
CA ASN A 37 -9.74 -14.89 -6.57
C ASN A 37 -9.57 -13.45 -7.08
N ARG A 38 -8.32 -12.94 -7.18
CA ARG A 38 -8.04 -11.51 -7.43
C ARG A 38 -7.52 -11.20 -8.83
N ARG A 39 -6.87 -12.16 -9.54
CA ARG A 39 -6.42 -11.97 -10.93
C ARG A 39 -7.53 -11.53 -11.90
N ARG A 40 -8.78 -11.92 -11.64
CA ARG A 40 -9.94 -11.59 -12.50
C ARG A 40 -10.56 -10.22 -12.25
N HIS A 41 -10.17 -9.53 -11.17
CA HIS A 41 -10.85 -8.34 -10.67
C HIS A 41 -9.95 -7.09 -10.70
N MET A 42 -8.92 -7.00 -11.56
CA MET A 42 -7.93 -5.90 -11.56
C MET A 42 -8.58 -4.54 -11.24
N ARG A 43 -8.28 -4.08 -10.00
CA ARG A 43 -8.98 -3.05 -9.24
C ARG A 43 -8.44 -1.65 -9.49
N ASP A 44 -7.42 -1.51 -10.33
CA ASP A 44 -6.67 -0.27 -10.52
C ASP A 44 -7.61 0.88 -10.89
N ALA A 45 -8.52 0.64 -11.85
CA ALA A 45 -9.53 1.64 -12.23
C ALA A 45 -10.48 2.04 -11.09
N VAL A 46 -10.78 1.13 -10.16
CA VAL A 46 -11.65 1.43 -9.01
C VAL A 46 -10.90 2.25 -7.98
N ILE A 47 -9.65 1.88 -7.67
CA ILE A 47 -8.80 2.63 -6.73
C ILE A 47 -8.57 4.03 -7.26
N ASP A 48 -8.23 4.19 -8.54
CA ASP A 48 -8.03 5.49 -9.18
C ASP A 48 -9.29 6.35 -9.11
N THR A 49 -10.47 5.75 -9.33
CA THR A 49 -11.76 6.46 -9.21
C THR A 49 -12.02 6.93 -7.78
N ILE A 50 -11.77 6.07 -6.78
CA ILE A 50 -11.94 6.42 -5.36
C ILE A 50 -10.96 7.54 -4.96
N VAL A 51 -9.69 7.43 -5.35
CA VAL A 51 -8.67 8.44 -5.06
C VAL A 51 -9.02 9.78 -5.74
N ALA A 52 -9.51 9.75 -6.97
CA ALA A 52 -9.95 10.95 -7.68
C ALA A 52 -11.12 11.63 -6.97
N ASP A 53 -12.12 10.87 -6.50
CA ASP A 53 -13.26 11.40 -5.74
C ASP A 53 -12.82 11.98 -4.39
N ILE A 54 -11.94 11.28 -3.66
CA ILE A 54 -11.34 11.79 -2.42
C ILE A 54 -10.65 13.13 -2.68
N LYS A 55 -9.80 13.22 -3.70
CA LYS A 55 -9.11 14.47 -4.06
C LYS A 55 -10.09 15.57 -4.45
N ALA A 56 -11.14 15.26 -5.21
CA ALA A 56 -12.18 16.22 -5.58
C ALA A 56 -12.96 16.74 -4.37
N SER A 57 -13.08 15.94 -3.31
CA SER A 57 -13.70 16.36 -2.05
C SER A 57 -12.86 17.36 -1.23
N ALA A 58 -11.59 17.57 -1.62
CA ALA A 58 -10.62 18.46 -0.99
C ALA A 58 -10.54 18.28 0.56
N PRO A 59 -10.10 17.11 1.05
CA PRO A 59 -9.81 16.91 2.46
C PRO A 59 -8.56 17.71 2.86
N ASP A 60 -8.44 18.01 4.15
CA ASP A 60 -7.25 18.62 4.72
C ASP A 60 -6.11 17.59 4.89
N HIS A 61 -6.43 16.29 4.97
CA HIS A 61 -5.44 15.21 5.06
C HIS A 61 -6.01 13.86 4.60
N LEU A 62 -5.15 12.96 4.13
CA LEU A 62 -5.49 11.58 3.78
C LEU A 62 -4.74 10.57 4.65
N ALA A 63 -5.48 9.75 5.40
CA ALA A 63 -4.93 8.62 6.14
C ALA A 63 -5.10 7.30 5.35
N VAL A 64 -4.00 6.58 5.17
CA VAL A 64 -3.94 5.25 4.56
C VAL A 64 -3.57 4.22 5.63
N THR A 65 -4.45 3.29 5.97
CA THR A 65 -4.30 2.44 7.17
C THR A 65 -4.06 0.97 6.91
N GLY A 66 -3.33 0.69 5.83
CA GLY A 66 -2.62 -0.58 5.65
C GLY A 66 -3.08 -1.42 4.49
N ASP A 67 -2.41 -2.58 4.38
CA ASP A 67 -2.62 -3.60 3.37
C ASP A 67 -2.50 -3.04 1.94
N LEU A 68 -1.42 -2.29 1.70
CA LEU A 68 -1.05 -1.79 0.37
C LEU A 68 -0.59 -2.95 -0.52
N VAL A 69 0.11 -3.92 0.05
CA VAL A 69 0.64 -5.08 -0.68
C VAL A 69 -0.23 -6.33 -0.46
N ASN A 70 0.01 -7.38 -1.24
CA ASN A 70 -0.67 -8.68 -1.08
C ASN A 70 0.25 -9.75 -0.47
N LEU A 71 1.52 -9.85 -0.90
CA LEU A 71 2.44 -10.94 -0.51
C LEU A 71 3.72 -10.45 0.19
N ALA A 72 3.82 -9.13 0.42
CA ALA A 72 5.01 -8.47 0.94
C ALA A 72 6.26 -8.77 0.11
N LEU A 73 6.14 -8.79 -1.22
CA LEU A 73 7.30 -8.82 -2.11
C LEU A 73 7.99 -7.45 -2.12
N ASP A 74 9.29 -7.45 -2.33
CA ASP A 74 10.06 -6.20 -2.40
C ASP A 74 9.52 -5.29 -3.52
N GLY A 75 9.17 -5.88 -4.67
CA GLY A 75 8.51 -5.14 -5.76
C GLY A 75 7.14 -4.57 -5.39
N GLU A 76 6.35 -5.24 -4.54
CA GLU A 76 5.07 -4.69 -4.09
C GLU A 76 5.27 -3.54 -3.11
N ILE A 77 6.28 -3.61 -2.24
CA ILE A 77 6.60 -2.53 -1.30
C ILE A 77 7.03 -1.27 -2.05
N GLU A 78 7.86 -1.41 -3.09
CA GLU A 78 8.24 -0.31 -3.98
C GLU A 78 7.02 0.23 -4.77
N MET A 79 6.15 -0.63 -5.27
CA MET A 79 4.88 -0.19 -5.88
C MET A 79 4.01 0.59 -4.89
N GLY A 80 3.95 0.15 -3.62
CA GLY A 80 3.25 0.86 -2.55
C GLY A 80 3.82 2.26 -2.33
N LYS A 81 5.14 2.41 -2.36
CA LYS A 81 5.81 3.71 -2.29
C LYS A 81 5.42 4.61 -3.45
N HIS A 82 5.53 4.10 -4.68
CA HIS A 82 5.15 4.88 -5.86
C HIS A 82 3.69 5.30 -5.84
N TRP A 83 2.80 4.43 -5.36
CA TRP A 83 1.40 4.78 -5.21
C TRP A 83 1.19 5.90 -4.17
N LEU A 84 1.87 5.86 -3.01
CA LEU A 84 1.85 6.96 -2.02
C LEU A 84 2.34 8.28 -2.65
N GLU A 85 3.39 8.26 -3.48
CA GLU A 85 3.87 9.43 -4.23
C GLU A 85 2.78 10.03 -5.14
N THR A 86 1.88 9.21 -5.70
CA THR A 86 0.75 9.70 -6.49
C THR A 86 -0.38 10.32 -5.65
N LEU A 87 -0.50 9.95 -4.37
CA LEU A 87 -1.56 10.46 -3.51
C LEU A 87 -1.32 11.91 -3.10
N GLY A 88 -0.09 12.23 -2.70
CA GLY A 88 0.27 13.56 -2.24
C GLY A 88 1.59 13.60 -1.47
N SER A 89 1.90 14.79 -0.97
CA SER A 89 3.08 15.00 -0.14
C SER A 89 2.92 14.29 1.21
N PRO A 90 4.03 13.94 1.90
CA PRO A 90 3.97 13.46 3.28
C PRO A 90 3.32 14.43 4.28
N ASP A 91 3.23 15.71 3.96
CA ASP A 91 2.57 16.72 4.81
C ASP A 91 1.04 16.59 4.77
N ASP A 92 0.49 16.01 3.69
CA ASP A 92 -0.96 15.89 3.45
C ASP A 92 -1.45 14.43 3.47
N VAL A 93 -0.53 13.47 3.54
CA VAL A 93 -0.81 12.03 3.47
C VAL A 93 -0.01 11.29 4.52
N SER A 94 -0.67 10.46 5.33
CA SER A 94 0.01 9.55 6.25
C SER A 94 -0.35 8.09 5.97
N VAL A 95 0.61 7.20 6.18
CA VAL A 95 0.42 5.75 6.03
C VAL A 95 0.79 5.01 7.31
N VAL A 96 0.07 3.93 7.60
CA VAL A 96 0.54 2.89 8.54
C VAL A 96 0.42 1.52 7.85
N PRO A 97 1.42 0.63 7.99
CA PRO A 97 1.38 -0.70 7.39
C PRO A 97 0.36 -1.60 8.07
N GLY A 98 -0.32 -2.42 7.26
CA GLY A 98 -1.22 -3.48 7.68
C GLY A 98 -0.53 -4.84 7.84
N ASN A 99 -1.31 -5.89 8.05
CA ASN A 99 -0.77 -7.24 8.24
C ASN A 99 -0.19 -7.84 6.96
N HIS A 100 -0.70 -7.48 5.77
CA HIS A 100 -0.12 -7.90 4.50
C HIS A 100 1.19 -7.18 4.20
N ASP A 101 1.37 -5.95 4.69
CA ASP A 101 2.64 -5.20 4.57
C ASP A 101 3.73 -5.75 5.51
N ALA A 102 3.33 -6.53 6.52
CA ALA A 102 4.18 -7.21 7.49
C ALA A 102 4.13 -8.75 7.36
N TYR A 103 3.67 -9.28 6.22
CA TYR A 103 3.20 -10.67 6.10
C TYR A 103 4.26 -11.75 6.37
N VAL A 104 5.53 -11.42 6.17
CA VAL A 104 6.67 -12.33 6.41
C VAL A 104 7.75 -11.64 7.25
N PRO A 105 8.64 -12.41 7.93
CA PRO A 105 9.74 -11.82 8.68
C PRO A 105 10.56 -10.83 7.86
N GLY A 106 10.81 -9.65 8.42
CA GLY A 106 11.56 -8.57 7.77
C GLY A 106 10.76 -7.71 6.77
N ALA A 107 9.53 -8.10 6.40
CA ALA A 107 8.68 -7.29 5.53
C ALA A 107 8.28 -5.97 6.20
N PHE A 108 7.87 -6.01 7.47
CA PHE A 108 7.50 -4.80 8.22
C PHE A 108 8.59 -3.74 8.18
N ASP A 109 9.84 -4.11 8.50
CA ASP A 109 10.96 -3.18 8.48
C ASP A 109 11.25 -2.64 7.07
N LYS A 110 11.04 -3.45 6.02
CA LYS A 110 11.19 -3.00 4.63
C LYS A 110 10.11 -1.98 4.26
N SER A 111 8.85 -2.28 4.59
CA SER A 111 7.72 -1.37 4.37
C SER A 111 7.93 -0.05 5.09
N CYS A 112 8.29 -0.09 6.38
CA CYS A 112 8.59 1.11 7.17
C CYS A 112 9.74 1.94 6.58
N ARG A 113 10.83 1.31 6.14
CA ARG A 113 11.93 2.02 5.48
C ARG A 113 11.52 2.65 4.15
N SER A 114 10.76 1.91 3.34
CA SER A 114 10.35 2.35 2.01
C SER A 114 9.36 3.52 2.08
N TRP A 115 8.48 3.53 3.08
CA TRP A 115 7.39 4.50 3.21
C TRP A 115 7.66 5.55 4.30
N THR A 116 8.89 5.62 4.81
CA THR A 116 9.25 6.41 6.01
C THR A 116 8.78 7.86 5.95
N ALA A 117 8.80 8.48 4.77
CA ALA A 117 8.39 9.87 4.59
C ALA A 117 6.94 10.08 5.05
N TRP A 118 6.01 9.22 4.63
CA TRP A 118 4.58 9.26 5.00
C TRP A 118 4.27 8.66 6.39
N MET A 119 5.28 8.14 7.10
CA MET A 119 5.14 7.56 8.44
C MET A 119 5.76 8.44 9.54
N THR A 120 6.35 9.57 9.16
CA THR A 120 7.05 10.46 10.07
C THR A 120 6.12 11.59 10.49
N GLY A 121 6.11 11.94 11.78
CA GLY A 121 5.29 13.03 12.30
C GLY A 121 5.87 14.42 12.01
N ASP A 122 5.02 15.43 12.07
CA ASP A 122 5.37 16.83 11.81
C ASP A 122 6.59 17.28 12.64
N GLY A 123 7.51 18.00 11.99
CA GLY A 123 8.68 18.60 12.65
C GLY A 123 9.85 17.64 12.92
N VAL A 124 9.76 16.38 12.46
CA VAL A 124 10.90 15.45 12.46
C VAL A 124 11.60 15.53 11.10
N ASN A 125 12.76 16.19 11.04
CA ASN A 125 13.60 16.21 9.84
C ASN A 125 14.10 14.78 9.53
N THR A 126 13.90 14.32 8.30
CA THR A 126 14.44 13.05 7.76
C THR A 126 15.64 13.29 6.86
#